data_AF-A0A5N5T426-F1
#
_entry.id   AF-A0A5N5T426-F1
#
_cell.length_a   1.000
_cell.length_b   1.000
_cell.length_c   1.000
_cell.angle_alpha   90.00
_cell.angle_beta   90.00
_cell.angle_gamma   90.00
#
_symmetry.space_group_name_H-M   'P 1'
#
loop_
_entity.id
_entity.type
_entity.pdbx_description
1 polymer ?
#
loop_
_entity_poly.entity_id
_entity_poly.type
_entity_poly.pdbx_seq_one_letter_code
_entity_poly.pdbx_strand_id
1 'polypeptide(L)'
;MFHKSPSGRVALSLSVDSSCHNQLISPWQGFESLNLTPFRSPAPPTAIFGKSCTFPNWSQGEWQDIKITENQIEFRDETTDQVHSGFCLSEEDPRGERFTIGVETYSCIWLKSRSDNVLEFIILQ
;
A
#
# COMPACT_ATOMS: atom_id res chain seq x y z
N MET A 1 -11.53 3.37 22.23
CA MET A 1 -11.44 1.91 22.02
C MET A 1 -11.83 1.59 20.60
N PHE A 2 -11.23 0.57 19.97
CA PHE A 2 -11.57 0.19 18.61
C PHE A 2 -11.67 -1.34 18.43
N HIS A 3 -12.46 -1.77 17.45
CA HIS A 3 -12.55 -3.15 17.00
C HIS A 3 -12.64 -3.19 15.47
N LYS A 4 -11.75 -3.96 14.83
CA LYS A 4 -11.78 -4.22 13.38
C LYS A 4 -12.38 -5.60 13.12
N SER A 5 -13.45 -5.64 12.35
CA SER A 5 -14.08 -6.90 11.94
C SER A 5 -13.30 -7.58 10.79
N PRO A 6 -13.50 -8.89 10.55
CA PRO A 6 -12.93 -9.58 9.38
C PRO A 6 -13.33 -8.95 8.03
N SER A 7 -14.48 -8.27 7.97
CA SER A 7 -14.92 -7.54 6.76
C SER A 7 -14.21 -6.20 6.53
N GLY A 8 -13.34 -5.79 7.44
CA GLY A 8 -12.63 -4.50 7.40
C GLY A 8 -13.40 -3.32 7.99
N ARG A 9 -14.66 -3.49 8.41
CA ARG A 9 -15.40 -2.46 9.17
C ARG A 9 -14.74 -2.21 10.51
N VAL A 10 -14.68 -0.95 10.91
CA VAL A 10 -14.08 -0.51 12.18
C VAL A 10 -15.14 0.15 13.05
N ALA A 11 -15.34 -0.39 14.25
CA ALA A 11 -16.07 0.28 15.32
C ALA A 11 -15.07 1.05 16.17
N LEU A 12 -15.31 2.34 16.37
CA LEU A 12 -14.47 3.25 17.15
C LEU A 12 -15.33 3.97 18.17
N SER A 13 -14.89 4.01 19.42
CA SER A 13 -15.52 4.84 20.46
C SER A 13 -14.48 5.70 21.17
N LEU A 14 -14.87 6.95 21.45
CA LEU A 14 -14.04 8.00 22.05
C LEU A 14 -14.55 8.32 23.47
N SER A 15 -13.62 8.53 24.40
CA SER A 15 -13.93 9.06 25.74
C SER A 15 -14.13 10.57 25.69
N VAL A 16 -14.99 11.09 26.56
CA VAL A 16 -15.32 12.53 26.64
C VAL A 16 -14.10 13.43 26.90
N ASP A 17 -13.09 12.91 27.60
CA ASP A 17 -11.95 13.66 28.15
C ASP A 17 -10.60 13.12 27.67
N SER A 18 -10.59 12.29 26.61
CA SER A 18 -9.38 11.61 26.11
C SER A 18 -8.68 10.69 27.12
N SER A 19 -9.31 10.37 28.27
CA SER A 19 -8.70 9.53 29.30
C SER A 19 -8.62 8.05 28.93
N CYS A 20 -9.43 7.59 27.96
CA CYS A 20 -9.60 6.18 27.60
C CYS A 20 -10.28 5.31 28.68
N HIS A 21 -10.87 5.90 29.72
CA HIS A 21 -11.63 5.16 30.75
C HIS A 21 -12.94 5.85 31.14
N ASN A 22 -13.01 7.18 31.07
CA ASN A 22 -14.23 7.91 31.39
C ASN A 22 -15.27 7.79 30.26
N GLN A 23 -16.43 7.24 30.59
CA GLN A 23 -17.53 7.01 29.65
C GLN A 23 -17.08 6.27 28.39
N LEU A 24 -16.23 5.26 28.56
CA LEU A 24 -15.75 4.40 27.49
C LEU A 24 -15.89 2.93 27.92
N ILE A 25 -16.97 2.29 27.50
CA ILE A 25 -17.38 0.95 27.96
C ILE A 25 -16.88 -0.13 26.98
N SER A 26 -17.04 0.12 25.68
CA SER A 26 -16.66 -0.83 24.63
C SER A 26 -16.36 -0.10 23.30
N PRO A 27 -15.81 -0.80 22.29
CA PRO A 27 -15.66 -0.23 20.94
C PRO A 27 -16.96 0.27 20.29
N TRP A 28 -18.12 -0.20 20.76
CA TRP A 28 -19.44 0.19 20.24
C TRP A 28 -20.19 1.15 21.17
N GLN A 29 -19.64 1.45 22.35
CA GLN A 29 -20.34 2.20 23.38
C GLN A 29 -19.36 3.06 24.20
N GLY A 30 -19.51 4.36 24.07
CA GLY A 30 -18.83 5.39 24.86
C GLY A 30 -19.47 6.74 24.63
N PHE A 31 -18.76 7.82 24.93
CA PHE A 31 -19.28 9.19 24.76
C PHE A 31 -19.63 9.49 23.30
N GLU A 32 -18.71 9.17 22.38
CA GLU A 32 -18.96 9.22 20.94
C GLU A 32 -18.62 7.86 20.32
N SER A 33 -19.43 7.41 19.36
CA SER A 33 -19.25 6.12 18.68
C SER A 33 -19.41 6.27 17.17
N LEU A 34 -18.45 5.73 16.43
CA LEU A 34 -18.30 5.82 14.98
C LEU A 34 -18.24 4.42 14.37
N ASN A 35 -19.00 4.21 13.29
CA ASN A 35 -18.94 2.99 12.49
C ASN A 35 -18.34 3.30 11.12
N LEU A 36 -17.04 3.01 10.98
CA LEU A 36 -16.28 3.31 9.77
C LEU A 36 -16.41 2.14 8.79
N THR A 37 -16.70 2.49 7.54
CA THR A 37 -16.70 1.54 6.43
C THR A 37 -15.41 1.75 5.64
N PRO A 38 -14.61 0.71 5.38
CA PRO A 38 -13.38 0.86 4.62
C PRO A 38 -13.70 1.35 3.22
N PHE A 39 -13.03 2.43 2.81
CA PHE A 39 -13.06 2.88 1.42
C PHE A 39 -12.13 1.98 0.61
N ARG A 40 -12.66 1.31 -0.42
CA ARG A 40 -11.84 0.58 -1.38
C ARG A 40 -11.49 1.54 -2.51
N SER A 41 -10.21 1.85 -2.66
CA SER A 41 -9.72 2.58 -3.81
C SER A 41 -10.15 1.85 -5.10
N PRO A 42 -10.74 2.55 -6.10
CA PRO A 42 -11.13 1.93 -7.35
C PRO A 42 -9.95 1.20 -7.99
N ALA A 43 -10.19 0.01 -8.53
CA ALA A 43 -9.18 -0.65 -9.35
C ALA A 43 -8.80 0.29 -10.52
N PRO A 44 -7.52 0.38 -10.89
CA PRO A 44 -7.10 1.23 -12.00
C PRO A 44 -7.87 0.86 -13.28
N PRO A 45 -8.28 1.85 -14.10
CA PRO A 45 -9.09 1.58 -15.29
C PRO A 45 -8.34 0.66 -16.25
N THR A 46 -9.09 -0.29 -16.83
CA THR A 46 -8.56 -1.33 -17.74
C THR A 46 -7.84 -0.78 -18.97
N ALA A 47 -8.08 0.49 -19.31
CA ALA A 47 -7.41 1.18 -20.41
C ALA A 47 -5.90 1.47 -20.17
N ILE A 48 -5.41 1.39 -18.92
CA ILE A 48 -3.98 1.64 -18.61
C ILE A 48 -3.11 0.42 -18.91
N PHE A 49 -3.69 -0.79 -18.97
CA PHE A 49 -2.97 -2.01 -19.38
C PHE A 49 -2.58 -2.04 -20.88
N GLY A 50 -2.84 -0.96 -21.62
CA GLY A 50 -2.57 -0.87 -23.07
C GLY A 50 -1.09 -0.83 -23.46
N LYS A 51 -0.17 -0.68 -22.51
CA LYS A 51 1.26 -0.91 -22.71
C LYS A 51 1.70 -2.01 -21.77
N SER A 52 2.27 -3.08 -22.30
CA SER A 52 2.90 -4.14 -21.51
C SER A 52 4.14 -3.61 -20.78
N CYS A 53 3.96 -2.73 -19.78
CA CYS A 53 5.04 -2.37 -18.87
C CYS A 53 5.33 -3.59 -18.00
N THR A 54 6.59 -4.03 -17.98
CA THR A 54 7.06 -5.10 -17.11
C THR A 54 8.31 -4.62 -16.39
N PHE A 55 8.49 -5.07 -15.15
CA PHE A 55 9.70 -4.75 -14.42
C PHE A 55 10.88 -5.56 -14.98
N PRO A 56 12.11 -5.03 -14.92
CA PRO A 56 13.27 -5.67 -15.50
C PRO A 56 13.52 -7.08 -14.93
N ASN A 57 14.02 -8.00 -15.74
CA ASN A 57 14.29 -9.38 -15.33
C ASN A 57 15.17 -9.49 -14.08
N TRP A 58 16.13 -8.58 -13.90
CA TRP A 58 17.03 -8.58 -12.74
C TRP A 58 16.32 -8.26 -11.41
N SER A 59 15.14 -7.63 -11.48
CA SER A 59 14.37 -7.22 -10.29
C SER A 59 13.38 -8.29 -9.82
N GLN A 60 13.13 -9.30 -10.65
CA GLN A 60 12.11 -10.32 -10.41
C GLN A 60 12.45 -11.19 -9.19
N GLY A 61 11.43 -11.54 -8.40
CA GLY A 61 11.56 -12.41 -7.23
C GLY A 61 11.17 -11.76 -5.91
N GLU A 62 11.54 -12.44 -4.82
CA GLU A 62 11.31 -11.97 -3.45
C GLU A 62 12.59 -11.36 -2.90
N TRP A 63 12.48 -10.10 -2.46
CA TRP A 63 13.50 -9.37 -1.72
C TRP A 63 13.02 -9.16 -0.28
N GLN A 64 13.84 -8.51 0.54
CA GLN A 64 13.55 -8.32 1.97
C GLN A 64 12.17 -7.68 2.20
N ASP A 65 11.92 -6.53 1.59
CA ASP A 65 10.69 -5.72 1.84
C ASP A 65 9.87 -5.50 0.57
N ILE A 66 10.24 -6.16 -0.53
CA ILE A 66 9.60 -6.00 -1.83
C ILE A 66 9.56 -7.31 -2.60
N LYS A 67 8.45 -7.57 -3.29
CA LYS A 67 8.25 -8.69 -4.20
C LYS A 67 7.85 -8.17 -5.55
N ILE A 68 8.54 -8.63 -6.59
CA ILE A 68 8.31 -8.20 -7.97
C ILE A 68 7.98 -9.44 -8.79
N THR A 69 6.88 -9.39 -9.53
CA THR A 69 6.44 -10.47 -10.41
C THR A 69 5.85 -9.88 -11.68
N GLU A 70 6.56 -10.04 -12.80
CA GLU A 70 6.18 -9.48 -14.11
C GLU A 70 5.95 -7.97 -14.07
N ASN A 71 4.70 -7.53 -14.09
CA ASN A 71 4.28 -6.13 -14.02
C ASN A 71 3.73 -5.73 -12.65
N GLN A 72 3.71 -6.65 -11.68
CA GLN A 72 3.20 -6.42 -10.34
C GLN A 72 4.35 -6.21 -9.35
N ILE A 73 4.11 -5.32 -8.40
CA ILE A 73 4.99 -5.06 -7.28
C ILE A 73 4.21 -5.06 -5.98
N GLU A 74 4.78 -5.67 -4.95
CA GLU A 74 4.27 -5.66 -3.59
C GLU A 74 5.37 -5.17 -2.67
N PHE A 75 5.11 -4.18 -1.84
CA PHE A 75 6.08 -3.68 -0.86
C PHE A 75 5.45 -3.56 0.51
N ARG A 76 6.26 -3.79 1.55
CA ARG A 76 5.87 -3.63 2.94
C ARG A 76 6.32 -2.26 3.43
N ASP A 77 5.39 -1.48 3.93
CA ASP A 77 5.69 -0.24 4.65
C ASP A 77 6.18 -0.59 6.06
N GLU A 78 7.45 -0.32 6.35
CA GLU A 78 8.06 -0.58 7.66
C GLU A 78 7.39 0.20 8.81
N THR A 79 6.77 1.34 8.52
CA THR A 79 6.16 2.19 9.55
C THR A 79 4.76 1.72 9.95
N THR A 80 4.00 1.17 9.00
CA THR A 80 2.62 0.74 9.21
C THR A 80 2.44 -0.78 9.23
N ASP A 81 3.46 -1.54 8.85
CA ASP A 81 3.45 -2.99 8.56
C ASP A 81 2.36 -3.38 7.53
N GLN A 82 1.93 -2.43 6.71
CA GLN A 82 0.96 -2.67 5.65
C GLN A 82 1.66 -3.11 4.37
N VAL A 83 1.05 -4.07 3.69
CA VAL A 83 1.50 -4.50 2.37
C VAL A 83 0.68 -3.77 1.32
N HIS A 84 1.39 -3.08 0.43
CA HIS A 84 0.81 -2.37 -0.69
C HIS A 84 1.13 -3.12 -1.98
N SER A 85 0.15 -3.25 -2.86
CA SER A 85 0.30 -3.88 -4.17
C SER A 85 0.02 -2.87 -5.28
N GLY A 86 0.83 -2.88 -6.32
CA GLY A 86 0.64 -2.05 -7.49
C GLY A 86 1.04 -2.72 -8.79
N PHE A 87 0.69 -2.05 -9.88
CA PHE A 87 1.00 -2.49 -11.24
C PHE A 87 1.83 -1.43 -11.96
N CYS A 88 2.79 -1.86 -12.79
CA CYS A 88 3.47 -0.94 -13.68
C CYS A 88 2.53 -0.41 -14.75
N LEU A 89 2.56 0.91 -14.95
CA LEU A 89 1.76 1.63 -15.93
C LEU A 89 2.64 2.16 -17.08
N SER A 90 3.85 2.62 -16.76
CA SER A 90 4.82 3.11 -17.74
C SER A 90 6.26 3.04 -17.23
N GLU A 91 7.20 2.88 -18.15
CA GLU A 91 8.64 3.10 -17.93
C GLU A 91 8.97 4.54 -18.36
N GLU A 92 9.49 5.34 -17.42
CA GLU A 92 9.75 6.78 -17.60
C GLU A 92 11.21 7.09 -17.98
N ASP A 93 12.13 6.15 -17.75
CA ASP A 93 13.56 6.32 -18.02
C ASP A 93 14.03 5.31 -19.08
N PRO A 94 14.71 5.73 -20.16
CA PRO A 94 15.29 4.83 -21.16
C PRO A 94 16.33 3.84 -20.60
N ARG A 95 16.80 4.02 -19.36
CA ARG A 95 17.67 3.07 -18.65
C ARG A 95 16.91 1.95 -17.93
N GLY A 96 15.58 1.99 -17.90
CA GLY A 96 14.76 0.97 -17.22
C GLY A 96 14.91 0.98 -15.70
N GLU A 97 15.15 2.15 -15.11
CA GLU A 97 15.25 2.31 -13.65
C GLU A 97 14.03 3.02 -13.05
N ARG A 98 13.22 3.75 -13.82
CA ARG A 98 12.09 4.55 -13.29
C ARG A 98 10.78 4.12 -13.91
N PHE A 99 9.79 3.88 -13.06
CA PHE A 99 8.49 3.35 -13.46
C PHE A 99 7.36 4.12 -12.76
N THR A 100 6.27 4.35 -13.47
CA THR A 100 5.01 4.80 -12.88
C THR A 100 4.22 3.58 -12.45
N ILE A 101 3.84 3.52 -11.18
CA ILE A 101 3.05 2.43 -10.59
C ILE A 101 1.69 2.95 -10.13
N GLY A 102 0.66 2.11 -10.30
CA GLY A 102 -0.66 2.35 -9.73
C GLY A 102 -0.82 1.58 -8.42
N VAL A 103 -0.73 2.26 -7.27
CA VAL A 103 -0.90 1.73 -5.91
C VAL A 103 -1.93 2.58 -5.19
N GLU A 104 -3.23 2.27 -5.33
CA GLU A 104 -4.38 3.10 -4.88
C GLU A 104 -4.45 4.53 -5.49
N THR A 105 -3.32 5.23 -5.60
CA THR A 105 -2.99 6.43 -6.36
C THR A 105 -1.87 6.14 -7.36
N TYR A 106 -1.47 7.14 -8.14
CA TYR A 106 -0.28 7.05 -9.00
C TYR A 106 0.97 7.43 -8.19
N SER A 107 2.01 6.62 -8.28
CA SER A 107 3.31 6.87 -7.65
C SER A 107 4.44 6.55 -8.62
N CYS A 108 5.60 7.16 -8.44
CA CYS A 108 6.79 6.81 -9.20
C CYS A 108 7.70 5.93 -8.34
N ILE A 109 8.23 4.86 -8.92
CA ILE A 109 9.26 4.04 -8.29
C ILE A 109 10.55 4.13 -9.07
N TRP A 110 11.66 4.26 -8.34
CA TRP A 110 13.00 4.09 -8.87
C TRP A 110 13.55 2.76 -8.35
N LEU A 111 13.95 1.89 -9.27
CA LEU A 111 14.55 0.59 -9.00
C LEU A 111 15.98 0.57 -9.52
N LYS A 112 16.91 0.06 -8.70
CA LYS A 112 18.32 -0.03 -9.07
C LYS A 112 18.97 -1.34 -8.61
N SER A 113 19.61 -2.03 -9.54
CA SER A 113 20.52 -3.13 -9.23
C SER A 113 21.84 -2.58 -8.69
N ARG A 114 22.21 -2.95 -7.46
CA ARG A 114 23.51 -2.62 -6.85
C ARG A 114 24.48 -3.79 -6.88
N SER A 115 23.96 -5.02 -6.86
CA SER A 115 24.68 -6.26 -7.12
C SER A 115 23.65 -7.38 -7.40
N ASP A 116 24.13 -8.60 -7.65
CA ASP A 116 23.28 -9.77 -7.91
C ASP A 116 22.24 -10.04 -6.80
N ASN A 117 22.54 -9.66 -5.55
CA ASN A 117 21.68 -9.87 -4.39
C ASN A 117 21.33 -8.58 -3.65
N VAL A 118 21.49 -7.41 -4.29
CA VAL A 118 21.12 -6.13 -3.68
C VAL A 118 20.32 -5.31 -4.68
N LEU A 119 19.03 -5.16 -4.35
CA LEU A 119 18.10 -4.27 -5.00
C LEU A 119 17.87 -3.06 -4.10
N GLU A 120 18.02 -1.87 -4.67
CA GLU A 120 17.62 -0.61 -4.03
C GLU A 120 16.35 -0.11 -4.71
N PHE A 121 15.42 0.39 -3.90
CA PHE A 121 14.20 1.01 -4.41
C PHE A 121 13.85 2.27 -3.63
N ILE A 122 13.22 3.22 -4.30
CA ILE A 122 12.65 4.42 -3.70
C ILE A 122 11.27 4.65 -4.31
N ILE A 123 10.26 4.77 -3.44
CA ILE A 123 8.90 5.17 -3.82
C ILE A 123 8.79 6.68 -3.64
N LEU A 124 8.49 7.39 -4.72
CA LEU A 124 8.30 8.83 -4.76
C LEU A 124 6.80 9.10 -4.75
N GLN A 125 6.33 9.75 -3.67
CA GLN A 125 4.97 10.27 -3.53
C GLN A 125 4.88 11.72 -4.03
#